data_AF-A0A6M0CAM9-F1
#
_entry.id   AF-A0A6M0CAM9-F1
#
_cell.length_a   1.000
_cell.length_b   1.000
_cell.length_c   1.000
_cell.angle_alpha   90.00
_cell.angle_beta   90.00
_cell.angle_gamma   90.00
#
_symmetry.space_group_name_H-M   'P 1'
#
loop_
_entity.id
_entity.type
_entity.pdbx_description
1 polymer ?
#
loop_
_entity_poly.entity_id
_entity_poly.type
_entity_poly.pdbx_seq_one_letter_code
_entity_poly.pdbx_strand_id
1 'polypeptide(L)'
;MKIILYLETNFILGMAKGRNGAMENIWQNPPENLTIAMPSICLMESFVAWEKEQKRSQSFSQAIKIEANEAQRNVRSEDAPSVVDLLGRGALVYDNLWVDLEKRFKNVFETLQNRVELIYPKIENVRSTLNEPWLSHKSERRDDFPIIVIF
;
A
#
# COMPACT_ATOMS: atom_id res chain seq x y z
N MET A 1 21.78 9.35 -20.82
CA MET A 1 20.71 10.12 -20.16
C MET A 1 20.36 9.40 -18.87
N LYS A 2 20.42 10.08 -17.72
CA LYS A 2 20.15 9.50 -16.40
C LYS A 2 18.66 9.68 -16.10
N ILE A 3 17.93 8.60 -15.90
CA ILE A 3 16.50 8.65 -15.60
C ILE A 3 16.34 8.51 -14.09
N ILE A 4 15.55 9.38 -13.46
CA ILE A 4 15.24 9.27 -12.03
C ILE A 4 13.75 8.94 -11.85
N LEU A 5 13.47 7.83 -11.18
CA LEU A 5 12.13 7.46 -10.77
C LEU A 5 11.93 7.85 -9.31
N TYR A 6 11.02 8.79 -9.06
CA TYR A 6 10.62 9.17 -7.70
C TYR A 6 9.49 8.27 -7.23
N LEU A 7 9.71 7.64 -6.09
CA LEU A 7 8.72 6.81 -5.42
C LEU A 7 8.04 7.60 -4.32
N GLU A 8 6.73 7.39 -4.20
CA GLU A 8 5.89 7.99 -3.16
C GLU A 8 5.35 6.93 -2.20
N THR A 9 4.69 7.36 -1.14
CA THR A 9 4.07 6.50 -0.12
C THR A 9 3.20 5.38 -0.68
N ASN A 10 2.38 5.70 -1.69
CA ASN A 10 1.48 4.73 -2.33
C ASN A 10 2.23 3.58 -3.02
N PHE A 11 3.50 3.77 -3.41
CA PHE A 11 4.32 2.72 -3.98
C PHE A 11 4.49 1.55 -3.01
N ILE A 12 4.81 1.85 -1.73
CA ILE A 12 5.11 0.83 -0.72
C ILE A 12 3.90 -0.08 -0.51
N LEU A 13 2.72 0.52 -0.33
CA LEU A 13 1.47 -0.23 -0.18
C LEU A 13 1.03 -0.90 -1.48
N GLY A 14 1.27 -0.28 -2.64
CA GLY A 14 0.96 -0.84 -3.95
C GLY A 14 1.75 -2.12 -4.23
N MET A 15 3.05 -2.10 -3.95
CA MET A 15 3.94 -3.26 -4.02
C MET A 15 3.49 -4.34 -3.02
N ALA A 16 3.29 -3.98 -1.76
CA ALA A 16 2.86 -4.92 -0.73
C ALA A 16 1.54 -5.62 -1.10
N LYS A 17 0.60 -4.91 -1.72
CA LYS A 17 -0.70 -5.46 -2.16
C LYS A 17 -0.65 -6.17 -3.51
N GLY A 18 0.46 -6.16 -4.24
CA GLY A 18 0.57 -6.76 -5.58
C GLY A 18 -0.30 -6.04 -6.63
N ARG A 19 -0.53 -4.74 -6.45
CA ARG A 19 -1.45 -3.95 -7.32
C ARG A 19 -0.75 -3.33 -8.52
N ASN A 20 0.55 -3.56 -8.70
CA ASN A 20 1.35 -2.80 -9.66
C ASN A 20 2.40 -3.66 -10.36
N GLY A 21 1.96 -4.56 -11.26
CA GLY A 21 2.86 -5.48 -11.98
C GLY A 21 3.89 -4.79 -12.87
N ALA A 22 3.59 -3.59 -13.39
CA ALA A 22 4.57 -2.78 -14.11
C ALA A 22 5.73 -2.34 -13.20
N MET A 23 5.42 -2.00 -11.95
CA MET A 23 6.44 -1.62 -10.97
C MET A 23 7.25 -2.82 -10.49
N GLU A 24 6.64 -4.00 -10.32
CA GLU A 24 7.39 -5.22 -10.04
C GLU A 24 8.41 -5.53 -11.15
N ASN A 25 8.04 -5.33 -12.41
CA ASN A 25 8.96 -5.53 -13.53
C ASN A 25 10.15 -4.55 -13.52
N ILE A 26 9.88 -3.26 -13.33
CA ILE A 26 10.94 -2.24 -13.19
C ILE A 26 11.82 -2.54 -11.98
N TRP A 27 11.22 -3.05 -10.90
CA TRP A 27 11.94 -3.41 -9.69
C TRP A 27 12.86 -4.62 -9.90
N GLN A 28 12.37 -5.68 -10.55
CA GLN A 28 13.16 -6.89 -10.78
C GLN A 28 14.28 -6.67 -11.79
N ASN A 29 14.01 -5.90 -12.85
CA ASN A 29 14.93 -5.64 -13.95
C ASN A 29 15.01 -4.14 -14.24
N PRO A 30 15.65 -3.33 -13.37
CA PRO A 30 15.77 -1.90 -13.61
C PRO A 30 16.68 -1.64 -14.82
N PRO A 31 16.34 -0.69 -15.71
CA PRO A 31 17.25 -0.22 -16.74
C PRO A 31 18.57 0.28 -16.14
N GLU A 32 19.70 0.05 -16.81
CA GLU A 32 21.03 0.41 -16.29
C GLU A 32 21.20 1.90 -15.95
N ASN A 33 20.44 2.76 -16.60
CA ASN A 33 20.48 4.21 -16.41
C ASN A 33 19.39 4.74 -15.46
N LEU A 34 18.65 3.86 -14.77
CA LEU A 34 17.60 4.22 -13.84
C LEU A 34 18.16 4.38 -12.42
N THR A 35 17.96 5.55 -11.84
CA THR A 35 18.12 5.78 -10.40
C THR A 35 16.74 5.84 -9.76
N ILE A 36 16.58 5.13 -8.65
CA ILE A 36 15.33 5.15 -7.88
C ILE A 36 15.57 5.99 -6.64
N ALA A 37 14.72 6.99 -6.43
CA ALA A 37 14.81 7.87 -5.28
C ALA A 37 13.46 7.96 -4.55
N MET A 38 13.51 8.17 -3.24
CA MET A 38 12.30 8.32 -2.41
C MET A 38 12.54 9.36 -1.32
N PRO A 39 11.62 10.32 -1.12
CA PRO A 39 11.65 11.16 0.08
C PRO A 39 11.53 10.31 1.35
N SER A 40 12.42 10.53 2.32
CA SER A 40 12.45 9.73 3.56
C SER A 40 11.14 9.81 4.37
N ILE A 41 10.37 10.90 4.21
CA ILE A 41 9.05 11.06 4.82
C ILE A 41 8.05 10.00 4.35
N CYS A 42 8.16 9.51 3.11
CA CYS A 42 7.25 8.50 2.56
C CYS A 42 7.33 7.17 3.32
N LEU A 43 8.48 6.85 3.93
CA LEU A 43 8.62 5.68 4.79
C LEU A 43 7.68 5.79 5.99
N MET A 44 7.68 6.94 6.67
CA MET A 44 6.82 7.17 7.84
C MET A 44 5.34 7.23 7.46
N GLU A 45 4.99 7.90 6.36
CA GLU A 45 3.63 7.94 5.85
C GLU A 45 3.11 6.54 5.51
N SER A 46 3.98 5.63 5.02
CA SER A 46 3.60 4.26 4.72
C SER A 46 3.25 3.46 5.98
N PHE A 47 3.89 3.72 7.12
CA PHE A 47 3.51 3.12 8.40
C PHE A 47 2.14 3.60 8.88
N VAL A 48 1.85 4.89 8.72
CA VAL A 48 0.52 5.44 9.06
C VAL A 48 -0.57 4.82 8.17
N ALA A 49 -0.29 4.73 6.87
CA ALA A 49 -1.21 4.12 5.92
C ALA A 49 -1.37 2.61 6.16
N TRP A 50 -0.30 1.93 6.58
CA TRP A 50 -0.35 0.53 7.03
C TRP A 50 -1.22 0.36 8.26
N GLU A 51 -1.05 1.18 9.31
CA GLU A 51 -1.87 1.11 10.52
C GLU A 51 -3.37 1.25 10.21
N LYS A 52 -3.73 2.16 9.30
CA LYS A 52 -5.10 2.31 8.81
C LYS A 52 -5.62 1.04 8.13
N GLU A 53 -4.77 0.38 7.34
CA GLU A 53 -5.07 -0.90 6.71
C GLU A 53 -5.27 -2.02 7.74
N GLN A 54 -4.45 -2.06 8.80
CA GLN A 54 -4.58 -3.02 9.89
C GLN A 54 -5.91 -2.86 10.62
N LYS A 55 -6.27 -1.62 10.98
CA LYS A 55 -7.56 -1.30 11.61
C LYS A 55 -8.73 -1.72 10.72
N ARG A 56 -8.68 -1.39 9.43
CA ARG A 56 -9.70 -1.80 8.45
C ARG A 56 -9.86 -3.32 8.39
N SER A 57 -8.74 -4.04 8.34
CA SER A 57 -8.73 -5.51 8.27
C SER A 57 -9.31 -6.16 9.53
N GLN A 58 -8.95 -5.65 10.71
CA GLN A 58 -9.48 -6.12 11.99
C GLN A 58 -10.99 -5.89 12.07
N SER A 59 -11.47 -4.70 11.68
CA SER A 59 -12.91 -4.41 11.67
C SER A 59 -13.68 -5.34 10.72
N PHE A 60 -13.11 -5.66 9.56
CA PHE A 60 -13.74 -6.60 8.63
C PHE A 60 -13.78 -8.03 9.18
N SER A 61 -12.69 -8.53 9.76
CA SER A 61 -12.64 -9.85 10.42
C SER A 61 -13.66 -9.94 11.56
N GLN A 62 -13.82 -8.87 12.35
CA GLN A 62 -14.84 -8.81 13.39
C GLN A 62 -16.27 -8.83 12.82
N ALA A 63 -16.52 -8.09 11.74
CA ALA A 63 -17.83 -8.08 11.08
C ALA A 63 -18.22 -9.49 10.59
N ILE A 64 -17.30 -10.21 9.95
CA ILE A 64 -17.56 -11.60 9.51
C ILE A 64 -17.96 -12.48 10.69
N LYS A 65 -17.27 -12.38 11.83
CA LYS A 65 -17.58 -13.17 13.03
C LYS A 65 -18.95 -12.82 13.61
N ILE A 66 -19.34 -11.55 13.59
CA ILE A 66 -20.67 -11.11 14.05
C ILE A 66 -21.75 -11.73 13.17
N GLU A 67 -21.64 -11.58 11.85
CA GLU A 67 -22.64 -12.09 10.90
C GLU A 67 -22.74 -13.62 10.92
N ALA A 68 -21.61 -14.33 11.08
CA ALA A 68 -21.61 -15.78 11.24
C ALA A 68 -22.35 -16.22 12.51
N ASN A 69 -22.16 -15.50 13.63
CA ASN A 69 -22.86 -15.80 14.88
C ASN A 69 -24.36 -15.51 14.78
N GLU A 70 -24.77 -14.44 14.10
CA GLU A 70 -26.18 -14.13 13.88
C GLU A 70 -26.85 -15.18 12.99
N ALA A 71 -26.19 -15.61 11.91
CA ALA A 71 -26.65 -16.72 11.10
C ALA A 71 -26.79 -18.01 11.91
N GLN A 72 -25.80 -18.34 12.75
CA GLN A 72 -25.81 -19.54 13.60
C GLN A 72 -27.00 -19.57 14.57
N ARG A 73 -27.48 -18.42 15.02
CA ARG A 73 -28.64 -18.28 15.92
C ARG A 73 -29.98 -18.34 15.20
N ASN A 74 -29.98 -18.19 13.87
CA ASN A 74 -31.21 -18.16 13.09
C ASN A 74 -31.72 -19.58 12.81
N VAL A 75 -32.53 -20.10 13.73
CA VAL A 75 -33.19 -21.42 13.62
C VAL A 75 -34.36 -21.45 12.63
N ARG A 76 -34.74 -20.30 12.05
CA ARG A 76 -35.93 -20.18 11.19
C ARG A 76 -35.60 -20.20 9.70
N SER A 77 -34.33 -20.06 9.34
CA SER A 77 -33.88 -20.05 7.94
C SER A 77 -33.15 -21.34 7.60
N GLU A 78 -33.55 -21.99 6.51
CA GLU A 78 -32.85 -23.17 5.98
C GLU A 78 -31.46 -22.80 5.41
N ASP A 79 -31.24 -21.53 5.05
CA ASP A 79 -29.97 -21.05 4.51
C ASP A 79 -28.93 -20.69 5.60
N ALA A 80 -29.36 -20.58 6.86
CA ALA A 80 -28.50 -20.16 7.96
C ALA A 80 -27.21 -21.00 8.10
N PRO A 81 -27.25 -22.35 8.02
CA PRO A 81 -26.04 -23.17 8.04
C PRO A 81 -25.07 -22.87 6.89
N SER A 82 -25.59 -22.60 5.68
CA SER A 82 -24.77 -22.27 4.50
C SER A 82 -24.05 -20.92 4.69
N VAL A 83 -24.73 -19.93 5.27
CA VAL A 83 -24.13 -18.63 5.58
C VAL A 83 -23.00 -18.79 6.61
N VAL A 84 -23.20 -19.60 7.65
CA VAL A 84 -22.16 -19.90 8.66
C VAL A 84 -20.92 -20.52 8.00
N ASP A 85 -21.09 -21.53 7.15
CA ASP A 85 -19.97 -22.20 6.48
C ASP A 85 -19.22 -21.25 5.54
N LEU A 86 -19.94 -20.48 4.71
CA LEU A 86 -19.33 -19.53 3.77
C LEU A 86 -18.56 -18.42 4.49
N LEU A 87 -19.14 -17.82 5.52
CA LEU A 87 -18.48 -16.78 6.31
C LEU A 87 -17.29 -17.34 7.10
N GLY A 88 -17.42 -18.54 7.67
CA GLY A 88 -16.33 -19.22 8.39
C GLY A 88 -15.13 -19.51 7.48
N ARG A 89 -15.37 -20.06 6.28
CA ARG A 89 -14.32 -20.30 5.28
C ARG A 89 -13.73 -18.98 4.79
N GLY A 90 -14.58 -17.98 4.52
CA GLY A 90 -14.16 -16.66 4.09
C GLY A 90 -13.23 -16.00 5.10
N ALA A 91 -13.54 -16.08 6.40
CA ALA A 91 -12.70 -15.58 7.48
C ALA A 91 -11.31 -16.24 7.48
N LEU A 92 -11.26 -17.57 7.40
CA LEU A 92 -9.99 -18.31 7.38
C LEU A 92 -9.12 -17.93 6.18
N VAL A 93 -9.71 -17.87 4.99
CA VAL A 93 -8.99 -17.46 3.77
C VAL A 93 -8.51 -16.01 3.87
N TYR A 94 -9.34 -15.13 4.42
CA TYR A 94 -8.99 -13.73 4.60
C TYR A 94 -7.86 -13.52 5.61
N ASP A 95 -7.86 -14.25 6.73
CA ASP A 95 -6.77 -14.20 7.72
C ASP A 95 -5.44 -14.64 7.09
N ASN A 96 -5.44 -15.69 6.24
CA ASN A 96 -4.25 -16.10 5.50
C ASN A 96 -3.76 -15.04 4.51
N LEU A 97 -4.69 -14.41 3.77
CA LEU A 97 -4.35 -13.29 2.87
C LEU A 97 -3.74 -12.12 3.64
N TRP A 98 -4.21 -11.87 4.86
CA TRP A 98 -3.70 -10.82 5.72
C TRP A 98 -2.26 -11.11 6.20
N VAL A 99 -1.99 -12.33 6.65
CA VAL A 99 -0.64 -12.78 7.04
C VAL A 99 0.35 -12.63 5.87
N ASP A 100 -0.07 -13.03 4.67
CA ASP A 100 0.73 -12.87 3.46
C ASP A 100 1.00 -11.38 3.13
N LEU A 101 -0.03 -10.53 3.23
CA LEU A 101 0.12 -9.10 3.00
C LEU A 101 1.09 -8.46 4.02
N GLU A 102 1.03 -8.83 5.30
CA GLU A 102 1.96 -8.33 6.31
C GLU A 102 3.40 -8.75 6.00
N LYS A 103 3.61 -10.00 5.57
CA LYS A 103 4.92 -10.49 5.14
C LYS A 103 5.43 -9.69 3.95
N ARG A 104 4.60 -9.48 2.92
CA ARG A 104 4.97 -8.69 1.74
C ARG A 104 5.29 -7.24 2.11
N PHE A 105 4.52 -6.62 3.00
CA PHE A 105 4.79 -5.26 3.46
C PHE A 105 6.18 -5.15 4.11
N LYS A 106 6.55 -6.09 4.99
CA LYS A 106 7.89 -6.13 5.58
C LYS A 106 8.98 -6.32 4.52
N ASN A 107 8.78 -7.25 3.59
CA ASN A 107 9.73 -7.51 2.51
C ASN A 107 9.97 -6.29 1.60
N VAL A 108 8.97 -5.42 1.40
CA VAL A 108 9.16 -4.19 0.62
C VAL A 108 10.28 -3.34 1.24
N PHE A 109 10.35 -3.17 2.57
CA PHE A 109 11.42 -2.39 3.20
C PHE A 109 12.80 -3.01 3.04
N GLU A 110 12.91 -4.34 3.14
CA GLU A 110 14.17 -5.06 2.86
C GLU A 110 14.66 -4.79 1.43
N THR A 111 13.73 -4.72 0.47
CA THR A 111 14.08 -4.39 -0.90
C THR A 111 14.44 -2.92 -1.09
N LEU A 112 13.73 -1.99 -0.43
CA LEU A 112 13.98 -0.55 -0.53
C LEU A 112 15.40 -0.20 -0.06
N GLN A 113 15.85 -0.81 1.04
CA GLN A 113 17.15 -0.55 1.66
C GLN A 113 18.33 -0.68 0.68
N ASN A 114 18.23 -1.61 -0.28
CA ASN A 114 19.34 -1.94 -1.18
C ASN A 114 19.26 -1.25 -2.55
N ARG A 115 18.15 -0.55 -2.84
CA ARG A 115 17.82 -0.11 -4.21
C ARG A 115 17.39 1.34 -4.33
N VAL A 116 17.15 2.03 -3.21
CA VAL A 116 16.58 3.39 -3.22
C VAL A 116 17.52 4.38 -2.56
N GLU A 117 17.75 5.49 -3.26
CA GLU A 117 18.37 6.68 -2.70
C GLU A 117 17.33 7.46 -1.89
N LEU A 118 17.54 7.53 -0.56
CA LEU A 118 16.67 8.32 0.30
C LEU A 118 17.03 9.81 0.21
N ILE A 119 16.03 10.61 -0.14
CA ILE A 119 16.12 12.07 -0.17
C ILE A 119 15.57 12.59 1.14
N TYR A 120 16.37 13.35 1.88
CA TYR A 120 15.96 13.97 3.14
C TYR A 120 15.47 15.39 2.88
N PRO A 121 14.15 15.67 3.00
CA PRO A 121 13.64 17.02 2.78
C PRO A 121 14.24 17.98 3.79
N LYS A 122 14.79 19.08 3.30
CA LYS A 122 15.27 20.19 4.13
C LYS A 122 14.15 21.19 4.36
N ILE A 123 14.12 21.82 5.54
CA ILE A 123 13.06 22.77 5.90
C ILE A 123 12.99 23.95 4.94
N GLU A 124 14.13 24.36 4.41
CA GLU A 124 14.25 25.43 3.41
C GLU A 124 13.55 25.04 2.11
N ASN A 125 13.72 23.79 1.66
CA ASN A 125 13.09 23.27 0.45
C ASN A 125 11.57 23.20 0.59
N VAL A 126 11.09 22.72 1.74
CA VAL A 126 9.64 22.68 2.04
C VAL A 126 9.07 24.09 2.07
N ARG A 127 9.74 25.03 2.75
CA ARG A 127 9.33 26.44 2.81
C ARG A 127 9.28 27.08 1.42
N SER A 128 10.29 26.81 0.58
CA SER A 128 10.31 27.32 -0.80
C SER A 128 9.14 26.78 -1.62
N THR A 129 8.78 25.50 -1.44
CA THR A 129 7.64 24.88 -2.15
C THR A 129 6.29 25.48 -1.72
N LEU A 130 6.15 25.90 -0.46
CA LEU A 130 4.94 26.57 0.02
C LEU A 130 4.77 27.97 -0.56
N ASN A 131 5.89 28.67 -0.81
CA ASN A 131 5.88 30.03 -1.34
C ASN A 131 5.81 30.05 -2.88
N GLU A 132 6.44 29.08 -3.53
CA GLU A 132 6.51 28.93 -4.98
C GLU A 132 6.29 27.45 -5.35
N PRO A 133 5.04 26.97 -5.42
CA PRO A 133 4.77 25.58 -5.76
C PRO A 133 5.17 25.29 -7.21
N TRP A 134 6.14 24.39 -7.39
CA TRP A 134 6.68 23.98 -8.69
C TRP A 134 5.70 23.13 -9.51
N LEU A 135 4.72 22.50 -8.86
CA LEU A 135 3.70 21.66 -9.51
C LEU A 135 2.41 22.49 -9.68
N SER A 136 2.08 22.82 -10.93
CA SER A 136 0.90 23.61 -11.26
C SER A 136 -0.40 22.91 -10.83
N HIS A 137 -1.35 23.66 -10.28
CA HIS A 137 -2.67 23.23 -9.79
C HIS A 137 -3.63 22.65 -10.86
N LYS A 138 -3.14 22.01 -11.92
CA LYS A 138 -4.01 21.23 -12.81
C LYS A 138 -4.26 19.87 -12.17
N SER A 139 -5.43 19.78 -11.55
CA SER A 139 -6.29 18.64 -11.17
C SER A 139 -5.93 17.20 -11.61
N GLU A 140 -4.69 16.78 -11.61
CA GLU A 140 -4.33 15.38 -11.70
C GLU A 140 -4.36 14.83 -10.28
N ARG A 141 -5.19 13.79 -10.09
CA ARG A 141 -5.40 13.16 -8.80
C ARG A 141 -4.04 12.74 -8.25
N ARG A 142 -3.62 13.36 -7.15
CA ARG A 142 -2.39 13.02 -6.41
C ARG A 142 -2.27 11.54 -6.02
N ASP A 143 -3.35 10.77 -6.17
CA ASP A 143 -3.41 9.36 -5.79
C ASP A 143 -2.96 8.40 -6.91
N ASP A 144 -2.86 8.88 -8.15
CA ASP A 144 -2.50 8.08 -9.32
C ASP A 144 -1.18 8.62 -9.90
N PHE A 145 -0.06 7.96 -9.59
CA PHE A 145 1.20 7.82 -10.35
C PHE A 145 2.49 8.06 -9.55
N PRO A 146 3.52 7.21 -9.73
CA PRO A 146 4.89 7.58 -9.41
C PRO A 146 5.30 8.80 -10.25
N ILE A 147 5.78 9.87 -9.63
CA ILE A 147 6.31 11.01 -10.37
C ILE A 147 7.61 10.56 -11.07
N ILE A 148 7.57 10.42 -12.39
CA ILE A 148 8.77 10.20 -13.21
C ILE A 148 9.31 11.58 -13.56
N VAL A 149 10.44 11.98 -12.96
CA VAL A 149 11.15 13.21 -13.36
C VAL A 149 12.32 12.80 -14.25
N ILE A 150 12.18 13.03 -15.56
CA ILE A 150 13.24 12.82 -16.54
C ILE A 150 14.07 14.10 -16.63
N PHE A 151 15.40 14.00 -16.43
CA PHE A 151 16.37 15.07 -16.67
C PHE A 151 17.30 14.72 -17.84
#